data_AF-E3DRI7-F1
#
_entry.id   AF-E3DRI7-F1
#
_cell.length_a   1.000
_cell.length_b   1.000
_cell.length_c   1.000
_cell.angle_alpha   90.00
_cell.angle_beta   90.00
_cell.angle_gamma   90.00
#
_symmetry.space_group_name_H-M   'P 1'
#
loop_
_entity.id
_entity.type
_entity.pdbx_description
1 polymer ?
#
loop_
_entity_poly.entity_id
_entity_poly.type
_entity_poly.pdbx_seq_one_letter_code
_entity_poly.pdbx_strand_id
1 'polypeptide(L)'
;MKFNNQAGYILLLNLLLITMISLFIPLLVQQQKLNFMILNNRKKSAQNREIVDSALQYQLYHFKEKKILLDDQFILENKFKVFVLGEEDDDFVYFKARLNNNPAYESEMKIRKSNMETIYKKIYRSE
;
A
#
# COMPACT_ATOMS: atom_id res chain seq x y z
N MET A 1 -4.21 52.13 -46.66
CA MET A 1 -4.36 50.67 -46.45
C MET A 1 -5.32 50.46 -45.29
N LYS A 2 -6.58 50.08 -45.54
CA LYS A 2 -7.51 49.70 -44.47
C LYS A 2 -7.09 48.31 -44.01
N PHE A 3 -6.40 48.21 -42.88
CA PHE A 3 -6.22 46.92 -42.23
C PHE A 3 -7.62 46.39 -41.90
N ASN A 4 -8.01 45.28 -42.53
CA ASN A 4 -9.27 44.62 -42.20
C ASN A 4 -9.20 44.22 -40.72
N ASN A 5 -9.97 44.91 -39.87
CA ASN A 5 -10.04 44.70 -38.42
C ASN A 5 -10.24 43.23 -38.01
N GLN A 6 -10.80 42.42 -38.92
CA GLN A 6 -11.02 40.98 -38.73
C GLN A 6 -9.72 40.17 -38.64
N ALA A 7 -8.65 40.55 -39.36
CA ALA A 7 -7.39 39.80 -39.33
C ALA A 7 -6.70 39.90 -37.97
N GLY A 8 -6.70 41.10 -37.36
CA GLY A 8 -6.17 41.31 -36.01
C GLY A 8 -6.99 40.59 -34.93
N TYR A 9 -8.31 40.56 -35.07
CA TYR A 9 -9.19 39.82 -34.17
C TYR A 9 -8.95 38.31 -34.23
N ILE A 10 -8.81 37.73 -35.43
CA ILE A 10 -8.49 36.31 -35.61
C ILE A 10 -7.14 35.97 -34.97
N LEU A 11 -6.14 36.84 -35.13
CA LEU A 11 -4.80 36.65 -34.57
C LEU A 11 -4.81 36.69 -33.04
N LEU A 12 -5.56 37.63 -32.46
CA LEU A 12 -5.74 37.75 -31.01
C LEU A 12 -6.47 36.53 -30.43
N LEU A 13 -7.52 36.05 -31.10
CA LEU A 13 -8.31 34.89 -30.67
C LEU A 13 -7.46 33.60 -30.71
N ASN A 14 -6.64 33.42 -31.77
CA ASN A 14 -5.69 32.31 -31.85
C ASN A 14 -4.62 32.38 -30.76
N LEU A 15 -4.09 33.57 -30.45
CA LEU A 15 -3.12 33.73 -29.36
C LEU A 15 -3.72 33.37 -28.01
N LEU A 16 -4.97 33.78 -27.76
CA LEU A 16 -5.71 33.46 -26.55
C LEU A 16 -5.97 31.94 -26.43
N LEU A 17 -6.37 31.29 -27.53
CA LEU A 17 -6.51 29.83 -27.59
C LEU A 17 -5.20 29.11 -27.31
N ILE A 18 -4.10 29.49 -27.97
CA ILE A 18 -2.79 28.86 -27.79
C ILE A 18 -2.33 29.03 -26.35
N THR A 19 -2.44 30.23 -25.78
CA THR A 19 -2.03 30.47 -24.38
C THR A 19 -2.87 29.66 -23.39
N MET A 20 -4.18 29.54 -23.60
CA MET A 20 -5.01 28.65 -22.77
C MET A 20 -4.55 27.19 -22.90
N ILE A 21 -4.38 26.67 -24.12
CA ILE A 21 -3.92 25.29 -24.34
C ILE A 21 -2.55 25.06 -23.67
N SER A 22 -1.62 26.00 -23.83
CA SER A 22 -0.28 25.94 -23.23
C SER A 22 -0.30 25.96 -21.70
N LEU A 23 -1.32 26.56 -21.07
CA LEU A 23 -1.50 26.52 -19.61
C LEU A 23 -2.14 25.20 -19.14
N PHE A 24 -3.10 24.66 -19.89
CA PHE A 24 -3.82 23.45 -19.51
C PHE A 24 -2.98 22.17 -19.67
N ILE A 25 -2.14 22.07 -20.70
CA ILE A 25 -1.34 20.86 -20.95
C ILE A 25 -0.43 20.53 -19.74
N PRO A 26 0.38 21.47 -19.20
CA PRO A 26 1.21 21.20 -18.02
C PRO A 26 0.41 20.81 -16.78
N LEU A 27 -0.78 21.41 -16.58
CA LEU A 27 -1.65 21.10 -15.46
C LEU A 27 -2.18 19.65 -15.55
N LEU A 28 -2.62 19.24 -16.73
CA LEU A 28 -3.09 17.87 -16.96
C LEU A 28 -1.98 16.83 -16.75
N VAL A 29 -0.76 17.13 -17.22
CA VAL A 29 0.41 16.25 -17.00
C VAL A 29 0.74 16.13 -15.51
N GLN A 30 0.72 17.24 -14.76
CA GLN A 30 0.94 17.21 -13.32
C GLN A 30 -0.12 16.38 -12.58
N GLN A 31 -1.39 16.53 -12.95
CA GLN A 31 -2.49 15.76 -12.39
C GLN A 31 -2.32 14.26 -12.65
N GLN A 32 -1.97 13.87 -13.88
CA GLN A 32 -1.72 12.46 -14.22
C GLN A 32 -0.55 11.89 -13.42
N LYS A 33 0.54 12.65 -13.27
CA LYS A 33 1.71 12.23 -12.48
C LYS A 33 1.34 12.01 -11.02
N LEU A 34 0.58 12.92 -10.41
CA LEU A 34 0.10 12.78 -9.04
C LEU A 34 -0.80 11.55 -8.88
N ASN A 35 -1.76 11.36 -9.79
CA ASN A 35 -2.64 10.20 -9.77
C ASN A 35 -1.87 8.88 -9.88
N PHE A 36 -0.86 8.83 -10.76
CA PHE A 36 0.02 7.67 -10.89
C PHE A 36 0.77 7.37 -9.58
N MET A 37 1.34 8.39 -8.94
CA MET A 37 2.03 8.23 -7.66
C MET A 37 1.09 7.72 -6.56
N ILE A 38 -0.13 8.27 -6.47
CA ILE A 38 -1.15 7.85 -5.50
C ILE A 38 -1.54 6.40 -5.74
N LEU A 39 -1.80 6.03 -6.99
CA LEU A 39 -2.20 4.67 -7.35
C LEU A 39 -1.08 3.66 -7.04
N ASN A 40 0.16 3.99 -7.34
CA ASN A 40 1.30 3.14 -7.02
C ASN A 40 1.47 2.96 -5.50
N ASN A 41 1.30 4.03 -4.73
CA ASN A 41 1.36 3.96 -3.26
C ASN A 41 0.22 3.11 -2.69
N ARG A 42 -1.00 3.24 -3.23
CA ARG A 42 -2.13 2.39 -2.83
C ARG A 42 -1.87 0.93 -3.15
N LYS A 43 -1.33 0.62 -4.34
CA LYS A 43 -0.97 -0.75 -4.72
C LYS A 43 0.09 -1.34 -3.79
N LYS A 44 1.16 -0.60 -3.50
CA LYS A 44 2.20 -1.04 -2.55
C LYS A 44 1.64 -1.25 -1.14
N SER A 45 0.81 -0.32 -0.66
CA SER A 45 0.17 -0.42 0.66
C SER A 45 -0.76 -1.65 0.76
N ALA A 46 -1.56 -1.92 -0.27
CA ALA A 46 -2.41 -3.10 -0.33
C ALA A 46 -1.57 -4.39 -0.33
N GLN A 47 -0.53 -4.44 -1.17
CA GLN A 47 0.37 -5.60 -1.24
C GLN A 47 1.08 -5.86 0.09
N ASN A 48 1.64 -4.82 0.73
CA ASN A 48 2.33 -4.96 2.01
C ASN A 48 1.39 -5.43 3.11
N ARG A 49 0.16 -4.91 3.14
CA ARG A 49 -0.88 -5.35 4.07
C ARG A 49 -1.23 -6.82 3.87
N GLU A 50 -1.38 -7.25 2.62
CA GLU A 50 -1.72 -8.63 2.28
C GLU A 50 -0.59 -9.60 2.66
N ILE A 51 0.66 -9.26 2.36
CA ILE A 51 1.84 -10.06 2.72
C ILE A 51 1.89 -10.34 4.24
N VAL A 52 1.70 -9.29 5.04
CA VAL A 52 1.74 -9.38 6.50
C VAL A 52 0.53 -10.16 7.04
N ASP A 53 -0.60 -10.14 6.34
CA ASP A 53 -1.75 -10.98 6.67
C ASP A 53 -1.51 -12.46 6.34
N SER A 54 -0.98 -12.74 5.15
CA SER A 54 -0.63 -14.09 4.73
C SER A 54 0.41 -14.73 5.64
N ALA A 55 1.38 -13.95 6.12
CA ALA A 55 2.38 -14.43 7.09
C ALA A 55 1.74 -14.87 8.42
N LEU A 56 0.78 -14.11 8.96
CA LEU A 56 0.02 -14.54 10.14
C LEU A 56 -0.79 -15.80 9.87
N GLN A 57 -1.45 -15.88 8.72
CA GLN A 57 -2.25 -17.06 8.37
C GLN A 57 -1.36 -18.31 8.24
N TYR A 58 -0.17 -18.15 7.67
CA TYR A 58 0.83 -19.22 7.60
C TYR A 58 1.27 -19.67 8.99
N GLN A 59 1.57 -18.72 9.89
CA GLN A 59 1.93 -19.04 11.27
C GLN A 59 0.81 -19.79 12.00
N LEU A 60 -0.44 -19.35 11.84
CA LEU A 60 -1.61 -20.03 12.39
C LEU A 60 -1.75 -21.47 11.86
N TYR A 61 -1.60 -21.65 10.55
CA TYR A 61 -1.63 -22.97 9.93
C TYR A 61 -0.52 -23.87 10.46
N HIS A 62 0.71 -23.36 10.52
CA HIS A 62 1.86 -24.09 11.03
C HIS A 62 1.69 -24.50 12.49
N PHE A 63 1.18 -23.58 13.32
CA PHE A 63 0.90 -23.86 14.72
C PHE A 63 -0.22 -24.89 14.88
N LYS A 64 -1.27 -24.86 14.05
CA LYS A 64 -2.34 -25.87 14.09
C LYS A 64 -1.84 -27.28 13.75
N GLU A 65 -0.94 -27.40 12.77
CA GLU A 65 -0.44 -28.71 12.35
C GLU A 65 0.69 -29.23 13.23
N LYS A 66 1.68 -28.39 13.52
CA LYS A 66 2.92 -28.82 14.20
C LYS A 66 2.97 -28.46 15.68
N LYS A 67 2.06 -27.59 16.16
CA LYS A 67 2.08 -27.01 17.51
C LYS A 67 3.40 -26.31 17.85
N ILE A 68 4.06 -25.75 16.84
CA ILE A 68 5.33 -25.02 16.98
C ILE A 68 5.07 -23.55 16.66
N LEU A 69 5.60 -22.69 17.52
CA LEU A 69 5.63 -21.24 17.32
C LEU A 69 6.84 -20.89 16.46
N LEU A 70 6.61 -20.07 15.44
CA LEU A 70 7.66 -19.57 14.57
C LEU A 70 8.23 -18.28 15.15
N ASP A 71 9.55 -18.20 15.21
CA ASP A 71 10.32 -16.96 15.40
C ASP A 71 11.36 -16.92 14.28
N ASP A 72 10.92 -16.42 13.12
CA ASP A 72 11.68 -16.60 11.88
C ASP A 72 11.48 -15.45 10.90
N GLN A 73 12.42 -15.34 9.97
CA GLN A 73 12.37 -14.36 8.90
C GLN A 73 12.17 -15.03 7.53
N PHE A 74 11.05 -14.73 6.89
CA PHE A 74 10.75 -15.18 5.53
C PHE A 74 11.19 -14.16 4.49
N ILE A 75 11.75 -14.67 3.39
CA ILE A 75 12.04 -13.89 2.19
C ILE A 75 11.09 -14.34 1.09
N LEU A 76 10.09 -13.53 0.78
CA LEU A 76 9.16 -13.78 -0.32
C LEU A 76 9.68 -13.13 -1.60
N GLU A 77 9.77 -13.92 -2.67
CA GLU A 77 10.20 -13.51 -4.03
C GLU A 77 11.51 -12.72 -4.07
N ASN A 78 12.45 -12.99 -3.15
CA ASN A 78 13.70 -12.24 -2.98
C ASN A 78 13.53 -10.72 -2.78
N LYS A 79 12.33 -10.25 -2.42
CA LYS A 79 12.00 -8.81 -2.32
C LYS A 79 11.43 -8.43 -0.96
N PHE A 80 10.59 -9.28 -0.37
CA PHE A 80 9.88 -8.95 0.85
C PHE A 80 10.46 -9.73 2.03
N LYS A 81 11.02 -9.01 3.00
CA LYS A 81 11.52 -9.58 4.25
C LYS A 81 10.46 -9.45 5.32
N VAL A 82 9.80 -10.56 5.64
CA VAL A 82 8.73 -10.62 6.63
C VAL A 82 9.26 -11.33 7.86
N PHE A 83 9.16 -10.68 9.01
CA PHE A 83 9.45 -11.27 10.31
C PHE A 83 8.17 -11.79 10.91
N VAL A 84 8.22 -12.98 11.49
CA VAL A 84 7.09 -13.64 12.13
C VAL A 84 7.53 -14.09 13.51
N LEU A 85 6.76 -13.77 14.54
CA LEU A 85 7.05 -14.09 15.93
C LEU A 85 5.81 -14.69 16.59
N GLY A 86 5.99 -15.79 17.31
CA GLY A 86 4.96 -16.46 18.09
C GLY A 86 5.29 -16.44 19.56
N GLU A 87 4.36 -15.95 20.36
CA GLU A 87 4.45 -15.90 21.82
C GLU A 87 3.25 -16.64 22.43
N GLU A 88 3.41 -17.19 23.63
CA GLU A 88 2.38 -17.98 24.28
C GLU A 88 2.35 -17.67 25.78
N ASP A 89 1.16 -17.34 26.30
CA ASP A 89 0.84 -17.21 27.73
C ASP A 89 0.00 -18.43 28.17
N ASP A 90 -0.39 -18.57 29.43
CA ASP A 90 -1.17 -19.74 29.92
C ASP A 90 -2.45 -20.03 29.09
N ASP A 91 -3.24 -19.01 28.78
CA ASP A 91 -4.53 -19.14 28.09
C ASP A 91 -4.52 -18.76 26.59
N PHE A 92 -3.48 -18.04 26.15
CA PHE A 92 -3.46 -17.37 24.86
C PHE A 92 -2.20 -17.62 24.06
N VAL A 93 -2.34 -17.54 22.74
CA VAL A 93 -1.24 -17.52 21.77
C VAL A 93 -1.30 -16.21 21.01
N TYR A 94 -0.16 -15.55 20.87
CA TYR A 94 0.00 -14.31 20.15
C TYR A 94 0.88 -14.52 18.94
N PHE A 95 0.42 -14.06 17.79
CA PHE A 95 1.15 -14.06 16.54
C PHE A 95 1.39 -12.64 16.11
N LYS A 96 2.62 -12.33 15.74
CA LYS A 96 3.03 -11.02 15.24
C LYS A 96 3.73 -11.23 13.91
N ALA A 97 3.39 -10.41 12.91
CA ALA A 97 4.14 -10.35 11.67
C ALA A 97 4.49 -8.90 11.32
N ARG A 98 5.71 -8.69 10.84
CA ARG A 98 6.26 -7.37 10.50
C ARG A 98 6.92 -7.41 9.13
N LEU A 99 6.61 -6.41 8.31
CA LEU A 99 7.27 -6.16 7.03
C LEU A 99 7.93 -4.77 7.04
N ASN A 100 9.25 -4.74 6.96
CA ASN A 100 10.07 -3.51 6.99
C ASN A 100 10.19 -2.82 5.62
N ASN A 101 9.16 -2.88 4.77
CA ASN A 101 9.15 -2.17 3.49
C ASN A 101 8.64 -0.73 3.65
N ASN A 102 8.68 0.08 2.59
CA ASN A 102 8.00 1.38 2.58
C ASN A 102 6.72 1.30 1.71
N PRO A 103 5.51 1.39 2.30
CA PRO A 103 5.20 1.61 3.73
C PRO A 103 5.35 0.34 4.60
N ALA A 104 5.76 0.49 5.86
CA ALA A 104 5.93 -0.63 6.77
C ALA A 104 4.57 -1.07 7.32
N TYR A 105 4.42 -2.37 7.55
CA TYR A 105 3.18 -2.95 8.06
C TYR A 105 3.47 -3.96 9.16
N GLU A 106 2.60 -3.93 10.16
CA GLU A 106 2.58 -4.87 11.27
C GLU A 106 1.19 -5.47 11.42
N SER A 107 1.16 -6.72 11.84
CA SER A 107 -0.08 -7.40 12.20
C SER A 107 0.10 -8.21 13.46
N GLU A 108 -0.98 -8.27 14.22
CA GLU A 108 -1.06 -8.95 15.49
C GLU A 108 -2.34 -9.79 15.52
N MET A 109 -2.24 -11.01 16.00
CA MET A 109 -3.36 -11.90 16.20
C MET A 109 -3.27 -12.54 17.58
N LYS A 110 -4.36 -12.52 18.33
CA LYS A 110 -4.50 -13.20 19.63
C LYS A 110 -5.51 -14.33 19.50
N ILE A 111 -5.12 -15.51 19.96
CA ILE A 111 -5.89 -16.75 19.85
C ILE A 111 -6.03 -17.38 21.22
N ARG A 112 -7.21 -17.93 21.52
CA ARG A 112 -7.42 -18.72 22.73
C ARG A 112 -6.93 -20.15 22.54
N LYS A 113 -6.14 -20.70 23.46
CA LYS A 113 -5.65 -22.10 23.34
C LYS A 113 -6.76 -23.14 23.38
N SER A 114 -7.78 -22.92 24.21
CA SER A 114 -8.81 -23.92 24.50
C SER A 114 -9.59 -24.36 23.27
N ASN A 115 -9.88 -23.43 22.36
CA ASN A 115 -10.72 -23.65 21.18
C ASN A 115 -10.09 -23.14 19.88
N MET A 116 -8.87 -22.58 19.94
CA MET A 116 -8.16 -22.00 18.79
C MET A 116 -8.95 -20.87 18.10
N GLU A 117 -9.83 -20.21 18.85
CA GLU A 117 -10.64 -19.10 18.36
C GLU A 117 -9.85 -17.79 18.36
N THR A 118 -9.92 -17.06 17.24
CA THR A 118 -9.30 -15.75 17.11
C THR A 118 -10.10 -14.72 17.90
N ILE A 119 -9.51 -14.20 18.97
CA ILE A 119 -10.13 -13.16 19.82
C ILE A 119 -9.90 -11.80 19.20
N TYR A 120 -8.70 -11.60 18.66
CA TYR A 120 -8.27 -10.31 18.16
C TYR A 120 -7.39 -10.47 16.93
N LYS A 121 -7.58 -9.60 15.95
CA LYS A 121 -6.70 -9.45 14.80
C LYS A 121 -6.62 -7.98 14.42
N LYS A 122 -5.41 -7.44 14.34
CA LYS A 122 -5.15 -6.08 13.91
C LYS A 122 -4.08 -6.09 12.83
N ILE A 123 -4.27 -5.26 11.82
CA ILE A 123 -3.24 -4.97 10.83
C ILE A 123 -3.14 -3.45 10.75
N TYR A 124 -1.93 -2.93 10.91
CA TYR A 124 -1.71 -1.50 10.96
C TYR A 124 -0.41 -1.14 10.23
N ARG A 125 -0.34 0.11 9.80
CA ARG A 125 0.87 0.67 9.21
C ARG A 125 1.83 1.00 10.35
N SER A 126 3.05 0.51 10.27
CA SER A 126 4.12 0.82 11.23
C SER A 126 4.91 2.04 10.74
N GLU A 127 5.51 2.79 11.67
CA GLU A 127 6.32 3.98 11.38
C GLU A 127 7.73 3.61 10.89
#